data_AF-A0A6G2Q4R7-F1
#
_entry.id   AF-A0A6G2Q4R7-F1
#
_cell.length_a   1.000
_cell.length_b   1.000
_cell.length_c   1.000
_cell.angle_alpha   90.00
_cell.angle_beta   90.00
_cell.angle_gamma   90.00
#
_symmetry.space_group_name_H-M   'P 1'
#
loop_
_entity.id
_entity.type
_entity.pdbx_description
1 polymer ?
#
loop_
_entity_poly.entity_id
_entity_poly.type
_entity_poly.pdbx_seq_one_letter_code
_entity_poly.pdbx_strand_id
1 'polypeptide(L)' 'MSATTLSPQPDSQDRTPVVDVSDSPTSTPILRTMDLARRHGPAFVQRLHGQDTLFVSSLDLVTEL' A
#
# COMPACT_ATOMS: atom_id res chain seq x y z
N MET A 1 5.62 -7.05 -15.51
CA MET A 1 5.69 -5.61 -15.19
C MET A 1 5.87 -5.52 -13.70
N SER A 2 7.09 -5.21 -13.27
CA SER A 2 7.55 -5.38 -11.88
C SER A 2 7.25 -4.13 -11.07
N ALA A 3 6.66 -4.29 -9.89
CA ALA A 3 6.53 -3.20 -8.92
C ALA A 3 7.90 -2.92 -8.29
N THR A 4 8.30 -1.65 -8.25
CA THR A 4 9.56 -1.23 -7.61
C THR A 4 9.32 -1.05 -6.12
N THR A 5 9.90 -1.90 -5.29
CA THR A 5 9.92 -1.74 -3.83
C THR A 5 11.05 -0.79 -3.44
N LEU A 6 10.72 0.36 -2.84
CA LEU A 6 11.70 1.27 -2.24
C LEU A 6 12.19 0.70 -0.90
N SER A 7 13.52 0.69 -0.70
CA SER A 7 14.14 0.07 0.48
C SER A 7 13.78 0.79 1.80
N PRO A 8 13.69 0.06 2.93
CA PRO A 8 13.54 0.63 4.25
C PRO A 8 14.76 1.45 4.72
N GLN A 9 14.52 2.62 5.31
CA GLN A 9 15.50 3.40 6.07
C GLN A 9 15.55 2.83 7.52
N PRO A 10 16.73 2.74 8.18
CA PRO A 10 16.99 1.70 9.17
C PRO A 10 16.47 1.96 10.61
N ASP A 11 15.67 2.99 10.86
CA ASP A 11 15.33 3.39 12.25
C ASP A 11 13.82 3.36 12.58
N SER A 12 13.02 2.49 11.94
CA SER A 12 11.59 2.41 12.27
C SER A 12 11.09 0.97 12.29
N GLN A 13 10.82 0.48 13.49
CA GLN A 13 10.09 -0.77 13.73
C GLN A 13 8.62 -0.72 13.23
N ASP A 14 8.14 0.46 12.80
CA ASP A 14 6.78 0.74 12.28
C ASP A 14 6.76 1.17 10.79
N ARG A 15 7.45 0.47 9.89
CA ARG A 15 7.44 0.86 8.47
C ARG A 15 6.22 0.30 7.73
N THR A 16 5.10 1.02 7.78
CA THR A 16 3.95 0.79 6.90
C THR A 16 4.43 0.72 5.44
N PRO A 17 4.17 -0.39 4.73
CA PRO A 17 4.64 -0.56 3.35
C PRO A 17 4.14 0.56 2.44
N VAL A 18 5.02 1.07 1.57
CA VAL A 18 4.65 2.07 0.56
C VAL A 18 4.75 1.42 -0.81
N VAL A 19 3.67 1.47 -1.59
CA VAL A 19 3.59 0.90 -2.94
C VAL A 19 3.27 2.00 -3.94
N ASP A 20 4.18 2.25 -4.88
CA ASP A 20 3.93 3.15 -6.00
C ASP A 20 3.13 2.43 -7.10
N VAL A 21 1.98 3.02 -7.46
CA VAL A 21 1.09 2.53 -8.51
C VAL A 21 0.96 3.53 -9.66
N SER A 22 1.87 4.50 -9.77
CA SER A 22 1.82 5.53 -10.82
C SER A 22 1.86 4.94 -12.23
N ASP A 23 2.62 3.86 -12.43
CA ASP A 23 2.77 3.20 -13.74
C ASP A 23 1.85 1.98 -13.91
N SER A 24 0.87 1.83 -13.01
CA SER A 24 0.02 0.66 -12.96
C SER A 24 -1.28 0.81 -13.77
N PRO A 25 -1.74 -0.25 -14.47
CA PRO A 25 -3.04 -0.23 -15.16
C PRO A 25 -4.23 0.15 -14.27
N THR A 26 -5.11 1.04 -14.75
CA THR A 26 -6.24 1.59 -13.98
C THR A 26 -7.58 0.87 -14.22
N SER A 27 -7.60 -0.23 -14.98
CA SER A 27 -8.84 -0.93 -15.36
C SER A 27 -9.57 -1.61 -14.19
N THR A 28 -8.85 -1.98 -13.11
CA THR A 28 -9.40 -2.71 -11.96
C THR A 28 -8.81 -2.21 -10.63
N PRO A 29 -9.03 -0.93 -10.27
CA PRO A 29 -8.30 -0.28 -9.18
C PRO A 29 -8.57 -0.94 -7.82
N ILE A 30 -9.82 -1.30 -7.52
CA ILE A 30 -10.19 -1.94 -6.25
C ILE A 30 -9.59 -3.35 -6.14
N LEU A 31 -9.68 -4.17 -7.19
CA LEU A 31 -9.14 -5.53 -7.17
C LEU A 31 -7.61 -5.53 -7.00
N ARG A 32 -6.93 -4.56 -7.61
CA ARG A 32 -5.50 -4.30 -7.40
C ARG A 32 -5.20 -3.94 -5.95
N THR A 33 -5.93 -3.01 -5.35
CA THR A 33 -5.73 -2.62 -3.94
C THR A 33 -5.95 -3.80 -3.00
N MET A 34 -6.96 -4.64 -3.25
CA MET A 34 -7.16 -5.89 -2.48
C MET A 34 -6.00 -6.89 -2.66
N ASP A 35 -5.40 -6.95 -3.85
CA ASP A 35 -4.21 -7.77 -4.10
C ASP A 35 -2.98 -7.24 -3.36
N LEU A 36 -2.84 -5.91 -3.27
CA LEU A 36 -1.81 -5.28 -2.46
C LEU A 36 -2.00 -5.55 -0.97
N ALA A 37 -3.23 -5.50 -0.45
CA ALA A 37 -3.52 -5.86 0.93
C ALA A 37 -3.11 -7.31 1.25
N ARG A 38 -3.36 -8.26 0.33
CA ARG A 38 -2.90 -9.65 0.49
C ARG A 38 -1.39 -9.80 0.50
N ARG A 39 -0.66 -8.98 -0.27
CA ARG A 39 0.81 -9.04 -0.37
C ARG A 39 1.53 -8.32 0.76
N HIS A 40 1.03 -7.15 1.16
CA HIS A 40 1.72 -6.21 2.04
C HIS A 40 1.12 -6.16 3.44
N GLY A 41 0.01 -6.85 3.67
CA GLY A 41 -0.69 -6.87 4.95
C GLY A 41 -1.84 -5.87 5.01
N PRO A 42 -2.53 -5.82 6.16
CA PRO A 42 -3.79 -5.10 6.31
C PRO A 42 -3.65 -3.58 6.38
N ALA A 43 -2.44 -3.03 6.41
CA ALA A 43 -2.18 -1.60 6.38
C ALA A 43 -0.99 -1.30 5.44
N PHE A 44 -1.21 -0.45 4.45
CA PHE A 44 -0.17 0.00 3.51
C PHE A 44 -0.51 1.36 2.92
N VAL A 45 0.50 2.09 2.47
CA VAL A 45 0.35 3.35 1.73
C VAL A 45 0.42 3.04 0.23
N GLN A 46 -0.55 3.52 -0.52
CA GLN A 46 -0.51 3.55 -1.96
C GLN A 46 -0.10 4.95 -2.43
N ARG A 47 0.95 5.03 -3.23
CA ARG A 47 1.42 6.26 -3.85
C ARG A 47 0.95 6.34 -5.31
N LEU A 48 0.26 7.41 -5.66
CA LEU A 48 -0.19 7.71 -7.01
C LEU A 48 0.29 9.10 -7.41
N HIS A 49 1.25 9.17 -8.34
CA HIS A 49 1.87 10.42 -8.80
C HIS A 49 2.34 11.33 -7.65
N GLY A 50 2.96 10.72 -6.64
CA GLY A 50 3.45 11.41 -5.45
C GLY A 50 2.39 11.71 -4.38
N GLN A 51 1.11 11.38 -4.61
CA GLN A 51 0.06 11.45 -3.60
C GLN A 51 -0.04 10.15 -2.82
N ASP A 52 0.10 10.24 -1.50
CA ASP A 52 0.07 9.09 -0.60
C ASP A 52 -1.33 8.91 -0.01
N THR A 53 -1.83 7.68 -0.03
CA THR A 53 -3.11 7.29 0.60
C THR A 53 -2.91 6.05 1.45
N LEU A 54 -3.26 6.14 2.73
CA LEU A 54 -3.25 4.99 3.63
C LEU A 54 -4.48 4.11 3.35
N PHE A 55 -4.25 2.83 3.12
CA PHE A 55 -5.27 1.80 3.04
C PHE A 55 -5.19 0.92 4.29
N VAL A 56 -6.34 0.66 4.90
CA VAL A 56 -6.51 -0.23 6.05
C VAL A 56 -7.65 -1.20 5.75
N SER A 57 -7.44 -2.50 5.97
CA SER A 57 -8.39 -3.54 5.57
C SER A 57 -8.69 -4.59 6.65
N SER A 58 -8.08 -4.53 7.83
CA SER A 58 -8.47 -5.39 8.96
C SER A 58 -9.53 -4.72 9.81
N LEU A 59 -10.50 -5.51 10.29
CA LEU A 59 -11.56 -5.01 11.17
C LEU A 59 -11.00 -4.27 12.38
N ASP A 60 -10.04 -4.87 13.09
CA ASP A 60 -9.46 -4.30 14.31
C ASP A 60 -8.85 -2.91 14.05
N LEU A 61 -7.98 -2.78 13.03
CA LEU A 61 -7.40 -1.47 12.68
C LEU A 61 -8.43 -0.46 12.17
N VAL A 62 -9.44 -0.89 11.41
CA VAL A 62 -10.49 0.02 10.90
C VAL A 62 -11.31 0.60 12.06
N THR A 63 -11.51 -0.16 13.14
CA THR A 63 -12.23 0.33 14.32
C THR A 63 -11.45 1.34 15.16
N GLU A 64 -10.16 1.54 14.90
CA GLU A 64 -9.29 2.50 15.59
C GLU A 64 -9.14 3.85 14.85
N LEU A 65 -9.66 3.96 13.61
CA LEU A 65 -9.63 5.17 12.77
C LEU A 65 -10.82 6.10 13.04
#